data_AF-A0A7M3B4F4-F1
#
_entry.id   AF-A0A7M3B4F4-F1
#
_cell.length_a   1.000
_cell.length_b   1.000
_cell.length_c   1.000
_cell.angle_alpha   90.00
_cell.angle_beta   90.00
_cell.angle_gamma   90.00
#
_symmetry.space_group_name_H-M   'P 1'
#
loop_
_entity.id
_entity.type
_entity.pdbx_description
1 polymer ?
#
loop_
_entity_poly.entity_id
_entity_poly.type
_entity_poly.pdbx_seq_one_letter_code
_entity_poly.pdbx_strand_id
1 'polypeptide(L)'
;MAHDNNKKSRLLDCLLILMILACSRGEALAALSRQELQETRTLATMTTVNALLYYNLNGIPYEAENLEAFTYNLNRLHELSARAGDTVLAEQVRLLGDAVAQLEQLPQSTADARSVWPAYTRWLPGVIEAHFRLEKSLSDRYDATPGVAQQSGLHGLSHDIGRMLLSYQMASFPNFGGDLWILDDRVLIALNADIERRFAELAERNGTEALKAPLRNYRFVRHHLLDPAGNWAPNAVALYLAKAMRALDSEALAMGDSAQE
;
A
#
# COMPACT_ATOMS: atom_id res chain seq x y z
N MET A 1 54.31 14.21 -44.02
CA MET A 1 52.84 14.13 -43.77
C MET A 1 52.44 12.78 -43.18
N ALA A 2 53.06 12.31 -42.09
CA ALA A 2 52.73 11.00 -41.47
C ALA A 2 52.49 11.07 -39.95
N HIS A 3 52.65 12.24 -39.33
CA HIS A 3 52.59 12.40 -37.87
C HIS A 3 51.18 12.76 -37.35
N ASP A 4 50.26 13.15 -38.22
CA ASP A 4 48.94 13.67 -37.83
C ASP A 4 47.84 12.58 -37.74
N ASN A 5 47.99 11.47 -38.48
CA ASN A 5 47.00 10.39 -38.49
C ASN A 5 47.00 9.56 -37.18
N ASN A 6 48.15 9.46 -36.50
CA ASN A 6 48.27 8.66 -35.28
C ASN A 6 47.59 9.34 -34.07
N LYS A 7 47.57 10.69 -34.03
CA LYS A 7 46.84 11.45 -33.01
C LYS A 7 45.33 11.38 -33.20
N LYS A 8 44.86 11.41 -34.44
CA LYS A 8 43.44 11.26 -34.79
C LYS A 8 42.91 9.87 -34.44
N SER A 9 43.69 8.81 -34.69
CA SER A 9 43.32 7.44 -34.30
C SER A 9 43.16 7.31 -32.79
N ARG A 10 44.14 7.79 -32.01
CA ARG A 10 44.10 7.71 -30.53
C ARG A 10 42.95 8.53 -29.92
N LEU A 11 42.61 9.67 -30.52
CA LEU A 11 41.44 10.45 -30.10
C LEU A 11 40.12 9.75 -30.40
N LEU A 12 40.04 9.07 -31.55
CA LEU A 12 38.86 8.29 -31.94
C LEU A 12 38.69 7.08 -31.01
N ASP A 13 39.79 6.40 -30.68
CA ASP A 13 39.80 5.26 -29.76
C ASP A 13 39.40 5.70 -28.34
N CYS A 14 39.91 6.83 -27.85
CA CYS A 14 39.50 7.41 -26.56
C CYS A 14 38.03 7.83 -26.55
N LEU A 15 37.52 8.41 -27.65
CA LEU A 15 36.10 8.77 -27.77
C LEU A 15 35.20 7.54 -27.80
N LEU A 16 35.63 6.46 -28.46
CA LEU A 16 34.91 5.19 -28.51
C LEU A 16 34.86 4.54 -27.12
N ILE A 17 35.98 4.54 -26.40
CA ILE A 17 36.06 4.04 -25.02
C ILE A 17 35.18 4.87 -24.09
N LEU A 18 35.18 6.20 -24.21
CA LEU A 18 34.32 7.09 -23.42
C LEU A 18 32.83 6.90 -23.75
N MET A 19 32.47 6.64 -25.02
CA MET A 19 31.09 6.28 -25.38
C MET A 19 30.68 4.93 -24.82
N ILE A 20 31.54 3.92 -24.88
CA ILE A 20 31.26 2.59 -24.32
C ILE A 20 31.16 2.67 -22.78
N LEU A 21 31.97 3.52 -22.13
CA LEU A 21 31.93 3.75 -20.69
C LEU A 21 30.73 4.62 -20.25
N ALA A 22 30.23 5.49 -21.13
CA ALA A 22 28.99 6.24 -20.91
C ALA A 22 27.74 5.36 -21.09
N CYS A 23 27.81 4.36 -21.99
CA CYS A 23 26.74 3.36 -22.17
C CYS A 23 26.71 2.31 -21.05
N SER A 24 27.79 2.09 -20.29
CA SER A 24 27.84 1.11 -19.20
C SER A 24 27.47 1.67 -17.82
N ARG A 25 27.18 2.98 -17.72
CA ARG A 25 26.66 3.64 -16.50
C ARG A 25 25.16 3.93 -16.55
N GLY A 26 24.42 3.20 -17.36
CA GLY A 26 23.03 2.93 -17.02
C GLY A 26 23.03 1.88 -15.92
N GLU A 27 23.14 2.28 -14.65
CA GLU A 27 22.56 1.45 -13.59
C GLU A 27 21.10 1.26 -14.02
N ALA A 28 20.78 0.06 -14.49
CA ALA A 28 19.40 -0.29 -14.73
C ALA A 28 18.71 -0.11 -13.38
N LEU A 29 17.93 0.98 -13.25
CA LEU A 29 16.99 1.15 -12.14
C LEU A 29 16.20 -0.15 -12.10
N ALA A 30 16.50 -0.97 -11.09
CA ALA A 30 15.95 -2.31 -11.02
C ALA A 30 14.46 -2.13 -10.75
N ALA A 31 13.62 -2.63 -11.67
CA ALA A 31 12.20 -2.72 -11.43
C ALA A 31 11.97 -3.41 -10.09
N LEU A 32 11.05 -2.89 -9.28
CA LEU A 32 10.75 -3.45 -7.97
C LEU A 32 10.43 -4.94 -8.08
N SER A 33 10.99 -5.72 -7.17
CA SER A 33 10.64 -7.13 -7.04
C SER A 33 9.15 -7.30 -6.67
N ARG A 34 8.62 -8.51 -6.86
CA ARG A 34 7.23 -8.80 -6.48
C ARG A 34 6.98 -8.60 -4.99
N GLN A 35 7.99 -8.82 -4.16
CA GLN A 35 7.94 -8.51 -2.73
C GLN A 35 7.85 -7.01 -2.48
N GLU A 36 8.74 -6.22 -3.07
CA GLU A 36 8.76 -4.77 -2.87
C GLU A 36 7.47 -4.11 -3.41
N LEU A 37 6.90 -4.63 -4.49
CA LEU A 37 5.58 -4.20 -4.97
C LEU A 37 4.50 -4.48 -3.92
N GLN A 38 4.50 -5.65 -3.28
CA GLN A 38 3.58 -5.95 -2.20
C GLN A 38 3.82 -5.07 -0.96
N GLU A 39 5.07 -4.86 -0.55
CA GLU A 39 5.42 -3.92 0.53
C GLU A 39 4.85 -2.54 0.23
N THR A 40 4.99 -2.07 -1.01
CA THR A 40 4.46 -0.77 -1.45
C THR A 40 2.92 -0.71 -1.37
N ARG A 41 2.21 -1.78 -1.72
CA ARG A 41 0.74 -1.87 -1.58
C ARG A 41 0.28 -1.83 -0.12
N THR A 42 0.96 -2.61 0.73
CA THR A 42 0.69 -2.62 2.18
C THR A 42 0.94 -1.24 2.79
N LEU A 43 2.06 -0.58 2.43
CA LEU A 43 2.35 0.77 2.89
C LEU A 43 1.33 1.79 2.38
N ALA A 44 0.92 1.73 1.11
CA ALA A 44 -0.10 2.61 0.56
C ALA A 44 -1.43 2.48 1.32
N THR A 45 -1.85 1.24 1.60
CA THR A 45 -3.03 0.96 2.42
C THR A 45 -2.88 1.51 3.84
N MET A 46 -1.75 1.26 4.50
CA MET A 46 -1.53 1.69 5.87
C MET A 46 -1.33 3.20 6.01
N THR A 47 -0.75 3.89 5.01
CA THR A 47 -0.72 5.36 4.96
C THR A 47 -2.14 5.91 4.96
N THR A 48 -2.99 5.44 4.03
CA THR A 48 -4.37 5.91 3.92
C THR A 48 -5.17 5.58 5.19
N VAL A 49 -5.09 4.36 5.70
CA VAL A 49 -5.81 3.94 6.92
C VAL A 49 -5.43 4.80 8.13
N ASN A 50 -4.14 5.00 8.38
CA ASN A 50 -3.70 5.78 9.54
C ASN A 50 -4.04 7.28 9.39
N ALA A 51 -4.00 7.82 8.16
CA ALA A 51 -4.48 9.18 7.89
C ALA A 51 -5.98 9.31 8.18
N LEU A 52 -6.79 8.36 7.72
CA LEU A 52 -8.22 8.33 8.02
C LEU A 52 -8.47 8.24 9.54
N LEU A 53 -7.78 7.35 10.25
CA LEU A 53 -7.90 7.23 11.71
C LEU A 53 -7.55 8.52 12.43
N TYR A 54 -6.44 9.17 12.06
CA TYR A 54 -6.00 10.41 12.67
C TYR A 54 -7.00 11.54 12.45
N TYR A 55 -7.55 11.68 11.24
CA TYR A 55 -8.52 12.73 10.91
C TYR A 55 -9.99 12.34 11.18
N ASN A 56 -10.25 11.25 11.90
CA ASN A 56 -11.61 10.83 12.25
C ASN A 56 -12.16 11.63 13.44
N LEU A 57 -13.31 12.28 13.26
CA LEU A 57 -13.98 13.05 14.32
C LEU A 57 -14.50 12.18 15.47
N ASN A 58 -14.83 10.92 15.20
CA ASN A 58 -15.30 9.97 16.20
C ASN A 58 -14.14 9.44 17.07
N GLY A 59 -12.90 9.73 16.69
CA GLY A 59 -11.67 9.33 17.40
C GLY A 59 -10.98 10.50 18.12
N ILE A 60 -11.71 11.56 18.50
CA ILE A 60 -11.13 12.67 19.27
C ILE A 60 -11.01 12.26 20.75
N PRO A 61 -9.84 12.45 21.40
CA PRO A 61 -8.65 13.15 20.90
C PRO A 61 -7.84 12.31 19.91
N TYR A 62 -7.28 12.98 18.90
CA TYR A 62 -6.44 12.33 17.90
C TYR A 62 -5.26 11.58 18.53
N GLU A 63 -5.12 10.31 18.17
CA GLU A 63 -4.00 9.48 18.62
C GLU A 63 -2.75 9.82 17.80
N ALA A 64 -1.72 10.36 18.47
CA ALA A 64 -0.47 10.77 17.83
C ALA A 64 0.24 9.61 17.11
N GLU A 65 0.01 8.40 17.60
CA GLU A 65 0.50 7.15 17.01
C GLU A 65 0.03 6.99 15.55
N ASN A 66 -1.18 7.42 15.21
CA ASN A 66 -1.68 7.35 13.84
C ASN A 66 -0.96 8.35 12.92
N LEU A 67 -0.66 9.56 13.42
CA LEU A 67 0.13 10.57 12.71
C LEU A 67 1.55 10.07 12.40
N GLU A 68 2.22 9.56 13.43
CA GLU A 68 3.55 8.97 13.29
C GLU A 68 3.55 7.81 12.30
N ALA A 69 2.55 6.92 12.40
CA ALA A 69 2.42 5.77 11.52
C ALA A 69 2.23 6.16 10.05
N PHE A 70 1.29 7.06 9.71
CA PHE A 70 1.12 7.43 8.29
C PHE A 70 2.31 8.23 7.76
N THR A 71 2.95 9.07 8.59
CA THR A 71 4.14 9.82 8.20
C THR A 71 5.29 8.87 7.87
N TYR A 72 5.53 7.88 8.73
CA TYR A 72 6.53 6.84 8.49
C TYR A 72 6.24 6.05 7.20
N ASN A 73 5.01 5.59 7.02
CA ASN A 73 4.64 4.79 5.84
C ASN A 73 4.79 5.60 4.54
N LEU A 74 4.40 6.88 4.55
CA LEU A 74 4.52 7.76 3.38
C LEU A 74 6.00 8.02 3.02
N ASN A 75 6.86 8.27 4.00
CA ASN A 75 8.29 8.40 3.77
C ASN A 75 8.87 7.13 3.14
N ARG A 76 8.45 5.95 3.65
CA ARG A 76 8.88 4.67 3.09
C ARG A 76 8.39 4.45 1.65
N LEU A 77 7.17 4.87 1.32
CA LEU A 77 6.67 4.86 -0.06
C LEU A 77 7.51 5.75 -0.98
N HIS A 78 7.91 6.93 -0.52
CA HIS A 78 8.80 7.82 -1.29
C HIS A 78 10.16 7.16 -1.55
N GLU A 79 10.76 6.51 -0.54
CA GLU A 79 12.02 5.78 -0.72
C GLU A 79 11.88 4.62 -1.72
N LEU A 80 10.83 3.80 -1.60
CA LEU A 80 10.57 2.67 -2.50
C LEU A 80 10.34 3.12 -3.93
N SER A 81 9.50 4.13 -4.14
CA SER A 81 9.20 4.66 -5.48
C SER A 81 10.40 5.35 -6.11
N ALA A 82 11.25 6.04 -5.33
CA ALA A 82 12.49 6.62 -5.85
C ALA A 82 13.48 5.53 -6.30
N ARG A 83 13.63 4.45 -5.51
CA ARG A 83 14.51 3.31 -5.87
C ARG A 83 14.03 2.55 -7.10
N ALA A 84 12.72 2.47 -7.30
CA ALA A 84 12.12 1.83 -8.48
C ALA A 84 12.50 2.50 -9.80
N GLY A 85 12.90 3.78 -9.78
CA GLY A 85 13.19 4.55 -10.99
C GLY A 85 11.99 4.80 -11.91
N ASP A 86 10.79 4.50 -11.42
CA ASP A 86 9.54 4.59 -12.16
C ASP A 86 8.86 5.92 -11.87
N THR A 87 8.90 6.83 -12.84
CA THR A 87 8.35 8.18 -12.72
C THR A 87 6.84 8.19 -12.55
N VAL A 88 6.13 7.20 -13.10
CA VAL A 88 4.67 7.09 -12.95
C VAL A 88 4.34 6.67 -11.54
N LEU A 89 5.05 5.68 -10.99
CA LEU A 89 4.87 5.25 -9.60
C LEU A 89 5.23 6.38 -8.62
N ALA A 90 6.36 7.05 -8.82
CA ALA A 90 6.76 8.19 -8.01
C ALA A 90 5.72 9.31 -8.01
N GLU A 91 5.11 9.61 -9.16
CA GLU A 91 4.04 10.59 -9.25
C GLU A 91 2.78 10.14 -8.50
N GLN A 92 2.37 8.87 -8.60
CA GLN A 92 1.20 8.39 -7.83
C GLN A 92 1.44 8.46 -6.31
N VAL A 93 2.65 8.13 -5.85
CA VAL A 93 3.01 8.26 -4.43
C VAL A 93 2.99 9.74 -4.00
N ARG A 94 3.52 10.65 -4.84
CA ARG A 94 3.47 12.09 -4.59
C ARG A 94 2.04 12.61 -4.49
N LEU A 95 1.15 12.20 -5.40
CA LEU A 95 -0.27 12.58 -5.38
C LEU A 95 -0.99 12.09 -4.12
N LEU A 96 -0.68 10.88 -3.64
CA LEU A 96 -1.20 10.40 -2.36
C LEU A 96 -0.70 11.27 -1.20
N GLY A 97 0.60 11.60 -1.18
CA GLY A 97 1.19 12.47 -0.16
C GLY A 97 0.56 13.86 -0.12
N ASP A 98 0.38 14.49 -1.28
CA ASP A 98 -0.28 15.79 -1.40
C ASP A 98 -1.73 15.74 -0.89
N ALA A 99 -2.48 14.69 -1.25
CA ALA A 99 -3.86 14.52 -0.81
C ALA A 99 -3.95 14.34 0.72
N VAL A 100 -3.04 13.57 1.32
CA VAL A 100 -2.96 13.40 2.77
C VAL A 100 -2.59 14.72 3.46
N ALA A 101 -1.66 15.49 2.90
CA ALA A 101 -1.28 16.79 3.44
C ALA A 101 -2.48 17.77 3.46
N GLN A 102 -3.34 17.74 2.44
CA GLN A 102 -4.55 18.56 2.39
C GLN A 102 -5.56 18.25 3.50
N LEU A 103 -5.47 17.09 4.16
CA LEU A 103 -6.34 16.77 5.30
C LEU A 103 -6.05 17.66 6.53
N GLU A 104 -4.92 18.37 6.59
CA GLU A 104 -4.66 19.38 7.64
C GLU A 104 -5.73 20.49 7.66
N GLN A 105 -6.44 20.66 6.54
CA GLN A 105 -7.52 21.64 6.37
C GLN A 105 -8.84 21.16 7.02
N LEU A 106 -8.90 19.92 7.53
CA LEU A 106 -10.06 19.41 8.24
C LEU A 106 -10.17 20.04 9.63
N PRO A 107 -11.38 20.44 10.08
CA PRO A 107 -11.56 20.98 11.41
C PRO A 107 -11.19 19.94 12.48
N GLN A 108 -10.36 20.36 13.43
CA GLN A 108 -9.94 19.52 14.56
C GLN A 108 -10.95 19.52 15.73
N SER A 109 -12.13 20.10 15.53
CA SER A 109 -13.16 20.24 16.54
C SER A 109 -14.54 20.16 15.90
N THR A 110 -15.46 19.49 16.60
CA THR A 110 -16.88 19.40 16.23
C THR A 110 -17.69 20.63 16.66
N ALA A 111 -17.06 21.61 17.31
CA ALA A 111 -17.72 22.80 17.84
C ALA A 111 -18.40 23.67 16.77
N ASP A 112 -17.95 23.59 15.51
CA ASP A 112 -18.59 24.26 14.38
C ASP A 112 -19.03 23.28 13.30
N ALA A 113 -20.11 22.54 13.56
CA ALA A 113 -20.67 21.54 12.65
C ALA A 113 -20.97 22.07 11.23
N ARG A 114 -21.11 23.40 11.04
CA ARG A 114 -21.34 24.02 9.72
C ARG A 114 -20.09 24.08 8.84
N SER A 115 -18.89 24.07 9.42
CA SER A 115 -17.62 24.01 8.69
C SER A 115 -17.07 22.59 8.53
N VAL A 116 -17.49 21.66 9.40
CA VAL A 116 -17.04 20.27 9.42
C VAL A 116 -17.46 19.49 8.17
N TRP A 117 -18.76 19.27 7.92
CA TRP A 117 -19.19 18.36 6.84
C TRP A 117 -18.77 18.76 5.43
N PRO A 118 -18.82 20.06 5.04
CA PRO A 118 -18.31 20.48 3.74
C PRO A 118 -16.80 20.24 3.57
N ALA A 119 -16.00 20.38 4.63
CA ALA A 119 -14.57 20.14 4.58
C ALA A 119 -14.25 18.64 4.36
N TYR A 120 -14.94 17.75 5.07
CA TYR A 120 -14.78 16.31 4.91
C TYR A 120 -15.14 15.83 3.50
N THR A 121 -16.25 16.34 2.95
CA THR A 121 -16.68 16.05 1.57
C THR A 121 -15.72 16.59 0.51
N ARG A 122 -14.99 17.67 0.83
CA ARG A 122 -14.02 18.28 -0.08
C ARG A 122 -12.70 17.52 -0.14
N TRP A 123 -12.17 17.13 1.01
CA TRP A 123 -10.77 16.67 1.10
C TRP A 123 -10.63 15.14 1.14
N LEU A 124 -11.56 14.41 1.80
CA LEU A 124 -11.45 12.95 1.89
C LEU A 124 -11.53 12.24 0.54
N PRO A 125 -12.45 12.58 -0.40
CA PRO A 125 -12.49 11.92 -1.70
C PRO A 125 -11.16 11.98 -2.46
N GLY A 126 -10.38 13.06 -2.31
CA GLY A 126 -9.08 13.20 -2.95
C GLY A 126 -8.07 12.17 -2.46
N VAL A 127 -8.05 11.87 -1.16
CA VAL A 127 -7.18 10.84 -0.58
C VAL A 127 -7.57 9.45 -1.03
N ILE A 128 -8.87 9.18 -1.06
CA ILE A 128 -9.40 7.88 -1.49
C ILE A 128 -9.10 7.63 -2.97
N GLU A 129 -9.37 8.61 -3.84
CA GLU A 129 -9.06 8.54 -5.26
C GLU A 129 -7.55 8.36 -5.52
N ALA A 130 -6.70 9.11 -4.81
CA ALA A 130 -5.24 8.97 -4.93
C ALA A 130 -4.77 7.57 -4.52
N HIS A 131 -5.32 7.01 -3.43
CA HIS A 131 -5.04 5.64 -3.02
C HIS A 131 -5.44 4.63 -4.11
N PHE A 132 -6.65 4.71 -4.65
CA PHE A 132 -7.10 3.75 -5.67
C PHE A 132 -6.29 3.85 -6.98
N ARG A 133 -5.86 5.05 -7.38
CA ARG A 133 -4.96 5.21 -8.53
C ARG A 133 -3.59 4.57 -8.29
N LEU A 134 -3.02 4.79 -7.12
CA LEU A 134 -1.76 4.17 -6.73
C LEU A 134 -1.91 2.64 -6.67
N GLU A 135 -2.96 2.12 -6.05
CA GLU A 135 -3.22 0.68 -5.94
C GLU A 135 -3.40 0.02 -7.31
N LYS A 136 -4.10 0.67 -8.24
CA LYS A 136 -4.22 0.20 -9.62
C LYS A 136 -2.84 0.13 -10.30
N SER A 137 -2.07 1.22 -10.19
CA SER A 137 -0.72 1.29 -10.75
C SER A 137 0.22 0.21 -10.19
N LEU A 138 0.08 -0.11 -8.89
CA LEU A 138 0.84 -1.17 -8.23
C LEU A 138 0.36 -2.56 -8.63
N SER A 139 -0.95 -2.77 -8.76
CA SER A 139 -1.54 -4.04 -9.19
C SER A 139 -1.09 -4.41 -10.60
N ASP A 140 -1.14 -3.45 -11.54
CA ASP A 140 -0.71 -3.67 -12.93
C ASP A 140 0.77 -4.12 -12.98
N ARG A 141 1.64 -3.52 -12.14
CA ARG A 141 3.06 -3.91 -12.02
C ARG A 141 3.21 -5.26 -11.33
N TYR A 142 2.46 -5.49 -10.27
CA TYR A 142 2.48 -6.73 -9.50
C TYR A 142 2.11 -7.94 -10.38
N ASP A 143 1.13 -7.77 -11.26
CA ASP A 143 0.66 -8.82 -12.16
C ASP A 143 1.64 -9.05 -13.33
N ALA A 144 2.33 -8.00 -13.78
CA ALA A 144 3.38 -8.11 -14.80
C ALA A 144 4.69 -8.73 -14.29
N THR A 145 4.96 -8.67 -12.99
CA THR A 145 6.19 -9.20 -12.38
C THR A 145 6.04 -10.69 -12.08
N PRO A 146 6.96 -11.57 -12.56
CA PRO A 146 6.94 -12.99 -12.25
C PRO A 146 7.00 -13.26 -10.74
N GLY A 147 6.40 -14.36 -10.29
CA GLY A 147 6.43 -14.75 -8.88
C GLY A 147 5.97 -16.18 -8.66
N VAL A 148 6.26 -16.69 -7.47
CA VAL A 148 5.92 -18.05 -7.06
C VAL A 148 4.47 -18.09 -6.58
N ALA A 149 3.71 -19.12 -6.98
CA ALA A 149 2.27 -19.22 -6.71
C ALA A 149 1.93 -19.12 -5.21
N GLN A 150 2.77 -19.71 -4.35
CA GLN A 150 2.62 -19.65 -2.89
C GLN A 150 2.77 -18.21 -2.37
N GLN A 151 3.82 -17.50 -2.78
CA GLN A 151 4.05 -16.10 -2.45
C GLN A 151 2.88 -15.22 -2.92
N SER A 152 2.41 -15.43 -4.16
CA SER A 152 1.27 -14.70 -4.70
C SER A 152 -0.03 -14.97 -3.94
N GLY A 153 -0.23 -16.19 -3.42
CA GLY A 153 -1.37 -16.51 -2.57
C GLY A 153 -1.37 -15.74 -1.25
N LEU A 154 -0.22 -15.64 -0.58
CA LEU A 154 -0.06 -14.86 0.66
C LEU A 154 -0.25 -13.36 0.42
N HIS A 155 0.35 -12.83 -0.65
CA HIS A 155 0.18 -11.42 -1.04
C HIS A 155 -1.27 -11.09 -1.37
N GLY A 156 -1.97 -11.98 -2.11
CA GLY A 156 -3.38 -11.82 -2.41
C GLY A 156 -4.24 -11.76 -1.16
N LEU A 157 -3.95 -12.61 -0.17
CA LEU A 157 -4.65 -12.60 1.11
C LEU A 157 -4.40 -11.33 1.94
N SER A 158 -3.13 -10.88 1.99
CA SER A 158 -2.76 -9.61 2.63
C SER A 158 -3.48 -8.42 1.98
N HIS A 159 -3.53 -8.41 0.64
CA HIS A 159 -4.26 -7.39 -0.12
C HIS A 159 -5.77 -7.40 0.13
N ASP A 160 -6.42 -8.57 0.13
CA ASP A 160 -7.85 -8.69 0.43
C ASP A 160 -8.19 -8.20 1.85
N ILE A 161 -7.33 -8.48 2.83
CA ILE A 161 -7.45 -7.93 4.20
C ILE A 161 -7.31 -6.40 4.19
N GLY A 162 -6.35 -5.86 3.43
CA GLY A 162 -6.18 -4.42 3.26
C GLY A 162 -7.41 -3.73 2.67
N ARG A 163 -8.04 -4.34 1.66
CA ARG A 163 -9.30 -3.84 1.08
C ARG A 163 -10.45 -3.82 2.10
N MET A 164 -10.58 -4.89 2.89
CA MET A 164 -11.56 -4.96 3.98
C MET A 164 -11.32 -3.85 5.01
N LEU A 165 -10.07 -3.67 5.42
CA LEU A 165 -9.67 -2.63 6.38
C LEU A 165 -10.00 -1.23 5.86
N LEU A 166 -9.62 -0.91 4.63
CA LEU A 166 -9.87 0.41 4.06
C LEU A 166 -11.37 0.69 3.94
N SER A 167 -12.16 -0.28 3.48
CA SER A 167 -13.63 -0.17 3.41
C SER A 167 -14.22 0.12 4.79
N TYR A 168 -13.78 -0.62 5.80
CA TYR A 168 -14.23 -0.42 7.18
C TYR A 168 -13.89 0.99 7.69
N GLN A 169 -12.68 1.50 7.45
CA GLN A 169 -12.32 2.86 7.86
C GLN A 169 -13.09 3.93 7.11
N MET A 170 -13.34 3.75 5.81
CA MET A 170 -14.15 4.69 5.02
C MET A 170 -15.59 4.79 5.53
N ALA A 171 -16.18 3.67 5.97
CA ALA A 171 -17.53 3.65 6.52
C ALA A 171 -17.71 4.51 7.80
N SER A 172 -16.61 4.94 8.43
CA SER A 172 -16.63 5.79 9.62
C SER A 172 -16.90 7.27 9.36
N PHE A 173 -16.86 7.69 8.09
CA PHE A 173 -17.07 9.07 7.70
C PHE A 173 -18.48 9.20 7.13
N PRO A 174 -19.43 9.79 7.88
CA PRO A 174 -20.75 10.03 7.33
C PRO A 174 -20.67 11.11 6.24
N ASN A 175 -21.42 10.91 5.15
CA ASN A 175 -21.70 11.93 4.14
C ASN A 175 -20.51 12.49 3.34
N PHE A 176 -19.34 11.83 3.31
CA PHE A 176 -18.23 12.28 2.44
C PHE A 176 -18.41 11.92 0.94
N GLY A 177 -19.56 11.33 0.56
CA GLY A 177 -19.83 10.86 -0.80
C GLY A 177 -19.12 9.54 -1.13
N GLY A 178 -18.89 8.71 -0.11
CA GLY A 178 -18.05 7.51 -0.16
C GLY A 178 -18.66 6.27 -0.83
N ASP A 179 -19.94 6.29 -1.17
CA ASP A 179 -20.72 5.10 -1.55
C ASP A 179 -20.14 4.35 -2.76
N LEU A 180 -19.37 5.03 -3.61
CA LEU A 180 -18.69 4.41 -4.75
C LEU A 180 -17.49 3.53 -4.33
N TRP A 181 -16.85 3.85 -3.22
CA TRP A 181 -15.60 3.21 -2.76
C TRP A 181 -15.79 2.26 -1.60
N ILE A 182 -16.80 2.51 -0.75
CA ILE A 182 -17.15 1.62 0.36
C ILE A 182 -17.76 0.34 -0.24
N LEU A 183 -17.27 -0.81 0.22
CA LEU A 183 -17.84 -2.09 -0.19
C LEU A 183 -19.26 -2.21 0.38
N ASP A 184 -20.24 -2.48 -0.48
CA ASP A 184 -21.59 -2.79 -0.03
C ASP A 184 -21.62 -4.12 0.77
N ASP A 185 -22.68 -4.34 1.53
CA ASP A 185 -22.82 -5.51 2.41
C ASP A 185 -22.62 -6.84 1.68
N ARG A 186 -23.08 -6.96 0.42
CA ARG A 186 -22.94 -8.20 -0.35
C ARG A 186 -21.49 -8.44 -0.72
N VAL A 187 -20.82 -7.39 -1.22
CA VAL A 187 -19.40 -7.45 -1.58
C VAL A 187 -18.53 -7.71 -0.35
N LEU A 188 -18.85 -7.09 0.78
CA LEU A 188 -18.14 -7.26 2.03
C LEU A 188 -18.29 -8.69 2.58
N ILE A 189 -19.50 -9.25 2.57
CA ILE A 189 -19.75 -10.66 2.97
C ILE A 189 -19.01 -11.62 2.04
N ALA A 190 -19.02 -11.37 0.72
CA ALA A 190 -18.32 -12.19 -0.26
C ALA A 190 -16.79 -12.15 -0.04
N LEU A 191 -16.22 -10.95 0.13
CA LEU A 191 -14.79 -10.78 0.41
C LEU A 191 -14.39 -11.50 1.70
N ASN A 192 -15.21 -11.43 2.75
CA ASN A 192 -14.96 -12.17 3.99
C ASN A 192 -14.94 -13.68 3.77
N ALA A 193 -15.90 -14.21 2.99
CA ALA A 193 -15.96 -15.64 2.68
C ALA A 193 -14.72 -16.08 1.86
N ASP A 194 -14.28 -15.25 0.91
CA ASP A 194 -13.10 -15.51 0.12
C ASP A 194 -11.81 -15.49 0.95
N ILE A 195 -11.66 -14.56 1.90
CA ILE A 195 -10.52 -14.53 2.82
C ILE A 195 -10.44 -15.83 3.64
N GLU A 196 -11.55 -16.25 4.26
CA GLU A 196 -11.60 -17.48 5.06
C GLU A 196 -11.27 -18.73 4.20
N ARG A 197 -11.82 -18.79 2.98
CA ARG A 197 -11.53 -19.87 2.04
C ARG A 197 -10.05 -19.89 1.64
N ARG A 198 -9.45 -18.74 1.30
CA ARG A 198 -8.03 -18.65 0.92
C ARG A 198 -7.10 -19.03 2.07
N PHE A 199 -7.43 -18.68 3.31
CA PHE A 199 -6.69 -19.16 4.48
C PHE A 199 -6.70 -20.69 4.55
N ALA A 200 -7.84 -21.34 4.33
CA ALA A 200 -7.95 -22.80 4.32
C ALA A 200 -7.14 -23.43 3.18
N GLU A 201 -7.27 -22.90 1.95
CA GLU A 201 -6.54 -23.39 0.78
C GLU A 201 -5.01 -23.27 0.93
N LEU A 202 -4.53 -22.17 1.53
CA LEU A 202 -3.10 -21.99 1.80
C LEU A 202 -2.61 -22.91 2.92
N ALA A 203 -3.43 -23.15 3.94
CA ALA A 203 -3.10 -24.06 5.03
C ALA A 203 -2.97 -25.52 4.57
N GLU A 204 -3.81 -25.94 3.62
CA GLU A 204 -3.72 -27.28 3.01
C GLU A 204 -2.43 -27.46 2.19
N ARG A 205 -1.96 -26.40 1.53
CA ARG A 205 -0.79 -26.46 0.63
C ARG A 205 0.53 -26.30 1.37
N ASN A 206 0.58 -25.41 2.36
CA ASN A 206 1.83 -24.93 2.96
C ASN A 206 1.95 -25.30 4.45
N GLY A 207 0.95 -25.98 5.01
CA GLY A 207 0.83 -26.21 6.45
C GLY A 207 0.22 -25.03 7.19
N THR A 208 -0.24 -25.29 8.42
CA THR A 208 -1.04 -24.32 9.17
C THR A 208 -0.24 -23.32 9.98
N GLU A 209 1.03 -23.63 10.31
CA GLU A 209 1.74 -22.95 11.41
C GLU A 209 1.89 -21.45 11.18
N ALA A 210 2.42 -21.06 10.02
CA ALA A 210 2.59 -19.66 9.63
C ALA A 210 1.26 -18.89 9.52
N LEU A 211 0.15 -19.59 9.25
CA LEU A 211 -1.17 -18.97 9.04
C LEU A 211 -1.99 -18.83 10.33
N LYS A 212 -1.63 -19.52 11.42
CA LYS A 212 -2.38 -19.48 12.69
C LYS A 212 -2.51 -18.07 13.24
N ALA A 213 -1.40 -17.33 13.30
CA ALA A 213 -1.37 -15.99 13.85
C ALA A 213 -2.18 -14.97 13.01
N PRO A 214 -1.96 -14.83 11.68
CA PRO A 214 -2.74 -13.91 10.86
C PRO A 214 -4.23 -14.26 10.83
N LEU A 215 -4.59 -15.55 10.74
CA LEU A 215 -5.99 -15.98 10.76
C LEU A 215 -6.67 -15.65 12.10
N ARG A 216 -5.99 -15.86 13.23
CA ARG A 216 -6.51 -15.49 14.56
C ARG A 216 -6.77 -13.98 14.65
N ASN A 217 -5.81 -13.16 14.20
CA ASN A 217 -5.95 -11.70 14.23
C ASN A 217 -7.13 -11.24 13.36
N TYR A 218 -7.28 -11.79 12.15
CA TYR A 218 -8.41 -11.52 11.27
C TYR A 218 -9.75 -11.90 11.94
N ARG A 219 -9.88 -13.14 12.44
CA ARG A 219 -11.11 -13.63 13.08
C ARG A 219 -11.48 -12.87 14.34
N PHE A 220 -10.50 -12.38 15.09
CA PHE A 220 -10.74 -11.58 16.30
C PHE A 220 -11.58 -10.34 16.00
N VAL A 221 -11.27 -9.61 14.92
CA VAL A 221 -11.96 -8.36 14.56
C VAL A 221 -13.06 -8.55 13.52
N ARG A 222 -13.23 -9.75 12.97
CA ARG A 222 -14.20 -10.07 11.92
C ARG A 222 -15.62 -9.60 12.25
N HIS A 223 -16.06 -9.74 13.50
CA HIS A 223 -17.40 -9.32 13.89
C HIS A 223 -17.62 -7.80 13.74
N HIS A 224 -16.60 -6.97 14.00
CA HIS A 224 -16.64 -5.53 13.73
C HIS A 224 -16.75 -5.21 12.23
N LEU A 225 -16.08 -6.01 11.39
CA LEU A 225 -16.09 -5.82 9.93
C LEU A 225 -17.46 -6.09 9.32
N LEU A 226 -18.17 -7.11 9.83
CA LEU A 226 -19.47 -7.55 9.29
C LEU A 226 -20.67 -6.82 9.91
N ASP A 227 -20.49 -6.19 11.07
CA ASP A 227 -21.50 -5.37 11.75
C ASP A 227 -20.86 -4.10 12.33
N PRO A 228 -20.49 -3.13 11.47
CA PRO A 228 -19.84 -1.90 11.92
C PRO A 228 -20.80 -0.97 12.68
N ALA A 229 -22.12 -1.12 12.51
CA ALA A 229 -23.13 -0.28 13.17
C ALA A 229 -23.30 -0.61 14.66
N GLY A 230 -23.07 -1.86 15.06
CA GLY A 230 -23.28 -2.31 16.45
C GLY A 230 -22.07 -2.17 17.38
N ASN A 231 -20.84 -2.24 16.86
CA ASN A 231 -19.62 -2.28 17.67
C ASN A 231 -18.43 -1.62 16.94
N TRP A 232 -18.42 -0.30 16.84
CA TRP A 232 -17.34 0.44 16.17
C TRP A 232 -16.02 0.43 16.98
N ALA A 233 -14.94 -0.13 16.42
CA ALA A 233 -13.63 -0.25 17.09
C ALA A 233 -12.43 0.03 16.13
N PRO A 234 -12.28 1.27 15.63
CA PRO A 234 -11.39 1.60 14.51
C PRO A 234 -9.92 1.28 14.71
N ASN A 235 -9.35 1.71 15.83
CA ASN A 235 -7.94 1.48 16.14
C ASN A 235 -7.66 0.00 16.41
N ALA A 236 -8.59 -0.72 17.06
CA ALA A 236 -8.44 -2.16 17.29
C ALA A 236 -8.48 -2.94 15.97
N VAL A 237 -9.45 -2.64 15.09
CA VAL A 237 -9.55 -3.25 13.76
C VAL A 237 -8.28 -3.00 12.96
N ALA A 238 -7.81 -1.75 12.89
CA ALA A 238 -6.56 -1.41 12.20
C ALA A 238 -5.35 -2.14 12.76
N LEU A 239 -5.21 -2.20 14.09
CA LEU A 239 -4.10 -2.89 14.74
C LEU A 239 -4.04 -4.38 14.37
N TYR A 240 -5.16 -5.10 14.50
CA TYR A 240 -5.19 -6.55 14.27
C TYR A 240 -5.08 -6.90 12.78
N LEU A 241 -5.73 -6.14 11.90
CA LEU A 241 -5.59 -6.38 10.45
C LEU A 241 -4.20 -6.02 9.94
N ALA A 242 -3.57 -4.94 10.43
CA ALA A 242 -2.18 -4.63 10.12
C ALA A 242 -1.22 -5.73 10.59
N LYS A 243 -1.44 -6.30 11.79
CA LYS A 243 -0.68 -7.47 12.25
C LYS A 243 -0.87 -8.69 11.34
N ALA A 244 -2.09 -8.93 10.85
CA ALA A 244 -2.36 -10.03 9.93
C ALA A 244 -1.65 -9.83 8.59
N MET A 245 -1.79 -8.65 7.96
CA MET A 245 -1.12 -8.31 6.70
C MET A 245 0.41 -8.43 6.80
N ARG A 246 1.02 -7.84 7.82
CA ARG A 246 2.49 -7.90 8.01
C ARG A 246 3.00 -9.34 8.19
N ALA A 247 2.27 -10.17 8.92
CA ALA A 247 2.62 -11.58 9.10
C ALA A 247 2.56 -12.34 7.76
N LEU A 248 1.53 -12.09 6.94
CA LEU A 248 1.41 -12.70 5.62
C LEU A 248 2.51 -12.23 4.66
N ASP A 249 2.81 -10.93 4.63
CA ASP A 249 3.85 -10.36 3.77
C ASP A 249 5.26 -10.86 4.18
N SER A 250 5.50 -11.06 5.49
CA SER A 250 6.76 -11.57 6.02
C SER A 250 6.95 -13.06 5.72
N GLU A 251 5.87 -13.85 5.83
CA GLU A 251 5.90 -15.27 5.43
C GLU A 251 6.18 -15.40 3.93
N ALA A 252 5.56 -14.53 3.12
CA ALA A 252 5.76 -14.51 1.69
C ALA A 252 7.21 -14.17 1.29
N LEU A 253 7.86 -13.27 2.02
CA LEU A 253 9.30 -12.98 1.88
C LEU A 253 10.14 -14.21 2.18
N ALA A 254 9.93 -14.85 3.33
CA ALA A 254 10.69 -16.03 3.73
C ALA A 254 10.56 -17.18 2.71
N MET A 255 9.37 -17.37 2.13
CA MET A 255 9.15 -18.33 1.04
C MET A 255 9.86 -17.95 -0.26
N GLY A 256 9.93 -16.65 -0.58
CA GLY A 256 10.61 -16.14 -1.76
C GLY A 256 12.13 -16.38 -1.71
N ASP A 257 12.74 -16.15 -0.55
CA ASP A 257 14.18 -16.37 -0.32
C ASP A 257 14.52 -17.87 -0.36
N SER A 258 13.67 -18.72 0.22
CA SER A 258 13.85 -20.19 0.25
C SER A 258 13.73 -20.85 -1.14
N ALA A 259 13.11 -20.18 -2.12
CA ALA A 259 12.93 -20.69 -3.48
C ALA A 259 14.08 -20.30 -4.43
N GLN A 260 15.01 -19.44 -3.98
CA GLN A 260 16.18 -18.97 -4.75
C GLN A 260 17.48 -19.71 -4.39
N GLU A 261 17.48 -20.48 -3.29
CA GLU A 261 18.56 -21.42 -2.90
C GLU A 261 18.38 -22.81 -3.54
#